data_AF-A0A5C7NHD2-F1
#
_entry.id   AF-A0A5C7NHD2-F1
#
_cell.length_a   1.000
_cell.length_b   1.000
_cell.length_c   1.000
_cell.angle_alpha   90.00
_cell.angle_beta   90.00
_cell.angle_gamma   90.00
#
_symmetry.space_group_name_H-M   'P 1'
#
loop_
_entity.id
_entity.type
_entity.pdbx_description
1 polymer ?
#
loop_
_entity_poly.entity_id
_entity_poly.type
_entity_poly.pdbx_seq_one_letter_code
_entity_poly.pdbx_strand_id
1 'polypeptide(L)'
;MLAIRQGDGSYQVRGSSDAALLCKGCGGAYGDPFSELTAGAGVLTITHFGGSSMRWGHTAEFRWSRKDQAWQLVRFEETSFNATDPNSATTTVMRPPKDFGKIDLADYDPEQVKGQGER
;
A
#
# COMPACT_ATOMS: atom_id res chain seq x y z
N MET A 1 2.22 5.69 11.61
CA MET A 1 1.94 4.88 12.81
C MET A 1 0.47 4.47 12.82
N LEU A 2 0.17 3.21 13.17
CA LEU A 2 -1.17 2.64 13.31
C LEU A 2 -1.38 2.20 14.77
N ALA A 3 -2.37 2.81 15.42
CA ALA A 3 -2.73 2.50 16.80
C ALA A 3 -4.15 1.95 16.89
N ILE A 4 -4.34 0.91 17.70
CA ILE A 4 -5.62 0.24 17.93
C ILE A 4 -6.06 0.49 19.37
N ARG A 5 -7.30 0.94 19.53
CA ARG A 5 -7.92 1.14 20.84
C ARG A 5 -8.15 -0.22 21.53
N GLN A 6 -7.77 -0.31 22.79
CA GLN A 6 -7.93 -1.47 23.65
C GLN A 6 -9.26 -1.39 24.43
N GLY A 7 -9.65 -2.50 25.08
CA GLY A 7 -10.88 -2.59 25.86
C GLY A 7 -10.93 -1.64 27.07
N ASP A 8 -9.77 -1.27 27.61
CA ASP A 8 -9.63 -0.29 28.70
C ASP A 8 -9.61 1.18 28.21
N GLY A 9 -9.74 1.40 26.89
CA GLY A 9 -9.72 2.71 26.28
C GLY A 9 -8.33 3.25 25.95
N SER A 10 -7.25 2.56 26.33
CA SER A 10 -5.89 2.90 25.91
C SER A 10 -5.69 2.62 24.41
N TYR A 11 -4.63 3.19 23.83
CA TYR A 11 -4.22 2.90 22.46
C TYR A 11 -2.89 2.17 22.46
N GLN A 12 -2.82 1.10 21.68
CA GLN A 12 -1.59 0.36 21.47
C GLN A 12 -1.16 0.51 20.02
N VAL A 13 0.10 0.91 19.82
CA VAL A 13 0.71 0.90 18.48
C VAL A 13 0.86 -0.54 18.02
N ARG A 14 0.29 -0.85 16.86
CA ARG A 14 0.30 -2.20 16.25
C ARG A 14 1.01 -2.23 14.89
N GLY A 15 1.54 -1.10 14.46
CA GLY A 15 2.36 -0.99 13.27
C GLY A 15 2.87 0.43 13.09
N SER A 16 4.06 0.58 12.51
CA SER A 16 4.61 1.85 12.08
C SER A 16 5.42 1.60 10.83
N SER A 17 5.46 2.58 9.94
CA SER A 17 6.30 2.57 8.75
C SER A 17 6.71 4.00 8.47
N ASP A 18 7.97 4.17 8.13
CA ASP A 18 8.55 5.44 7.69
C ASP A 18 8.65 5.52 6.16
N ALA A 19 8.37 4.40 5.45
CA ALA A 19 8.52 4.26 4.00
C ALA A 19 7.20 3.99 3.26
N ALA A 20 6.09 3.72 3.97
CA ALA A 20 4.82 3.34 3.35
C ALA A 20 4.19 4.42 2.45
N LEU A 21 4.65 5.67 2.54
CA LEU A 21 4.22 6.78 1.70
C LEU A 21 5.36 7.21 0.78
N LEU A 22 5.04 7.42 -0.49
CA LEU A 22 5.96 8.00 -1.45
C LEU A 22 6.33 9.44 -1.08
N CYS A 23 7.46 9.92 -1.63
CA CYS A 23 7.91 11.27 -1.38
C CYS A 23 6.93 12.32 -1.92
N LYS A 24 6.87 13.50 -1.29
CA LYS A 24 5.99 14.63 -1.67
C LYS A 24 6.13 15.08 -3.14
N GLY A 25 7.26 14.81 -3.80
CA GLY A 25 7.51 15.17 -5.21
C GLY A 25 7.40 14.01 -6.20
N CYS A 26 7.10 12.80 -5.72
CA CYS A 26 7.19 11.57 -6.50
C CYS A 26 5.98 11.33 -7.40
N GLY A 27 4.94 12.17 -7.34
CA GLY A 27 3.70 12.07 -8.12
C GLY A 27 3.78 12.60 -9.55
N GLY A 28 4.95 13.03 -10.02
CA GLY A 28 5.10 13.60 -11.35
C GLY A 28 4.41 14.97 -11.45
N ALA A 29 3.52 15.15 -12.44
CA ALA A 29 2.83 16.43 -12.62
C ALA A 29 1.86 16.76 -11.46
N TYR A 30 1.58 15.79 -10.60
CA TYR A 30 0.64 15.92 -9.47
C TYR A 30 1.34 16.31 -8.17
N GLY A 31 2.69 16.33 -8.15
CA GLY A 31 3.47 16.63 -6.95
C GLY A 31 3.38 15.49 -5.94
N ASP A 32 2.49 15.63 -4.95
CA ASP A 32 2.32 14.63 -3.88
C ASP A 32 1.43 13.48 -4.40
N PRO A 33 1.94 12.25 -4.47
CA PRO A 33 1.18 11.12 -4.98
C PRO A 33 0.20 10.52 -3.96
N PHE A 34 0.22 10.92 -2.69
CA PHE A 34 -0.70 10.36 -1.71
C PHE A 34 -2.15 10.69 -2.07
N SER A 35 -2.96 9.65 -2.28
CA SER A 35 -4.37 9.81 -2.66
C SER A 35 -5.30 9.48 -1.51
N GLU A 36 -5.12 8.32 -0.87
CA GLU A 36 -6.05 7.84 0.14
C GLU A 36 -5.40 6.88 1.13
N LEU A 37 -5.87 6.91 2.38
CA LEU A 37 -5.67 5.86 3.36
C LEU A 37 -7.02 5.50 3.97
N THR A 38 -7.40 4.23 3.89
CA THR A 38 -8.63 3.74 4.54
C THR A 38 -8.31 2.70 5.59
N ALA A 39 -9.05 2.72 6.70
CA ALA A 39 -8.95 1.72 7.75
C ALA A 39 -10.35 1.31 8.19
N GLY A 40 -10.73 0.05 7.94
CA GLY A 40 -12.07 -0.45 8.22
C GLY A 40 -12.18 -1.95 8.01
N ALA A 41 -13.09 -2.62 8.73
CA ALA A 41 -13.36 -4.05 8.60
C ALA A 41 -12.11 -4.97 8.67
N GLY A 42 -11.09 -4.57 9.44
CA GLY A 42 -9.83 -5.33 9.56
C GLY A 42 -8.88 -5.20 8.37
N VAL A 43 -9.12 -4.21 7.51
CA VAL A 43 -8.32 -3.89 6.33
C VAL A 43 -7.76 -2.47 6.47
N LEU A 44 -6.49 -2.31 6.12
CA LEU A 44 -5.84 -1.03 5.91
C LEU A 44 -5.49 -0.94 4.43
N THR A 45 -5.86 0.15 3.75
CA THR A 45 -5.41 0.42 2.39
C THR A 45 -4.62 1.71 2.32
N ILE A 46 -3.58 1.73 1.48
CA ILE A 46 -2.80 2.92 1.14
C ILE A 46 -2.80 3.03 -0.38
N THR A 47 -3.29 4.15 -0.89
CA THR A 47 -3.42 4.42 -2.32
C THR A 47 -2.58 5.62 -2.72
N HIS A 48 -1.77 5.43 -3.75
CA HIS A 48 -1.02 6.48 -4.42
C HIS A 48 -1.52 6.65 -5.85
N PHE A 49 -1.51 7.88 -6.36
CA PHE A 49 -1.86 8.20 -7.74
C PHE A 49 -0.99 9.34 -8.27
N GLY A 50 -0.52 9.22 -9.51
CA GLY A 50 0.33 10.23 -10.09
C GLY A 50 0.56 10.08 -11.58
N GLY A 51 1.63 10.71 -12.05
CA GLY A 51 2.09 10.70 -13.43
C GLY A 51 1.85 12.02 -14.16
N SER A 52 1.89 11.96 -15.49
CA SER A 52 1.66 13.10 -16.38
C SER A 52 0.67 12.71 -17.48
N SER A 53 1.09 12.64 -18.74
CA SER A 53 0.29 12.06 -19.83
C SER A 53 0.05 10.57 -19.59
N MET A 54 1.03 9.85 -19.05
CA MET A 54 0.84 8.50 -18.51
C MET A 54 0.48 8.59 -17.04
N ARG A 55 -0.68 8.05 -16.69
CA ARG A 55 -1.18 7.93 -15.32
C ARG A 55 -0.75 6.62 -14.72
N TRP A 56 -0.48 6.63 -13.42
CA TRP A 56 -0.24 5.42 -12.65
C TRP A 56 -0.96 5.52 -11.30
N GLY A 57 -1.31 4.37 -10.74
CA GLY A 57 -1.85 4.26 -9.40
C GLY A 57 -1.42 2.96 -8.73
N HIS A 58 -1.08 3.05 -7.44
CA HIS A 58 -0.68 1.91 -6.62
C HIS A 58 -1.62 1.78 -5.42
N THR A 59 -2.16 0.58 -5.18
CA THR A 59 -3.00 0.30 -4.02
C THR A 59 -2.45 -0.88 -3.25
N ALA A 60 -2.02 -0.64 -2.00
CA ALA A 60 -1.57 -1.66 -1.07
C ALA A 60 -2.66 -1.98 -0.06
N GLU A 61 -3.04 -3.26 0.07
CA GLU A 61 -3.97 -3.75 1.07
C GLU A 61 -3.23 -4.56 2.14
N PHE A 62 -3.41 -4.17 3.40
CA PHE A 62 -2.86 -4.86 4.56
C PHE A 62 -3.96 -5.47 5.40
N ARG A 63 -3.67 -6.63 5.99
CA ARG A 63 -4.52 -7.29 6.99
C ARG A 63 -3.71 -7.74 8.19
N TRP A 64 -4.38 -7.81 9.34
CA TRP A 64 -3.76 -8.28 10.56
C TRP A 64 -3.53 -9.80 10.54
N SER A 65 -2.26 -10.22 10.62
CA SER A 65 -1.87 -11.60 10.91
C SER A 65 -1.95 -11.86 12.40
N ARG A 66 -2.83 -12.77 12.82
CA ARG A 66 -2.90 -13.22 14.22
C ARG A 66 -1.68 -14.06 14.62
N LYS A 67 -1.07 -14.76 13.65
CA LYS A 67 0.08 -15.63 13.87
C LYS A 67 1.33 -14.82 14.17
N ASP A 68 1.59 -13.79 13.36
CA ASP A 68 2.81 -12.99 13.45
C ASP A 68 2.60 -11.70 14.25
N GLN A 69 1.34 -11.43 14.62
CA GLN A 69 0.93 -10.20 15.32
C GLN A 69 1.40 -8.93 14.60
N ALA A 70 1.26 -8.93 13.27
CA ALA A 70 1.71 -7.86 12.39
C ALA A 70 0.66 -7.56 11.30
N TRP A 71 0.66 -6.32 10.80
CA TRP A 71 -0.09 -5.97 9.59
C TRP A 71 0.72 -6.38 8.37
N GLN A 72 0.18 -7.27 7.55
CA GLN A 72 0.85 -7.87 6.40
C GLN A 72 0.21 -7.45 5.11
N LEU A 73 1.04 -7.16 4.10
CA LEU A 73 0.60 -6.90 2.73
C LEU A 73 -0.02 -8.17 2.17
N VAL A 74 -1.30 -8.10 1.79
CA VAL A 74 -2.04 -9.25 1.24
C VAL A 74 -2.37 -9.07 -0.25
N ARG A 75 -2.32 -7.83 -0.74
CA ARG A 75 -2.57 -7.48 -2.14
C ARG A 75 -1.84 -6.18 -2.46
N PHE A 76 -1.19 -6.14 -3.61
CA PHE A 76 -0.70 -4.91 -4.21
C PHE A 76 -1.22 -4.81 -5.64
N GLU A 77 -1.74 -3.66 -6.01
CA GLU A 77 -2.33 -3.41 -7.32
C GLU A 77 -1.64 -2.23 -7.97
N GLU A 78 -1.18 -2.42 -9.21
CA GLU A 78 -0.62 -1.37 -10.06
C GLU A 78 -1.59 -1.14 -11.23
N THR A 79 -1.99 0.11 -11.46
CA THR A 79 -2.78 0.51 -12.62
C THR A 79 -2.03 1.55 -13.42
N SER A 80 -2.13 1.51 -14.76
CA SER A 80 -1.60 2.55 -15.63
C SER A 80 -2.46 2.78 -16.86
N PHE A 81 -2.53 4.02 -17.33
CA PHE A 81 -3.34 4.41 -18.50
C PHE A 81 -2.90 5.74 -19.09
N ASN A 82 -3.22 5.98 -20.35
CA ASN A 82 -3.02 7.30 -20.96
C ASN A 82 -4.13 8.25 -20.49
N ALA A 83 -3.79 9.47 -20.08
CA ALA A 83 -4.75 10.47 -19.63
C ALA A 83 -5.84 10.81 -20.66
N THR A 84 -5.57 10.62 -21.97
CA THR A 84 -6.55 10.83 -23.04
C THR A 84 -7.36 9.59 -23.39
N ASP A 85 -7.01 8.43 -22.85
CA ASP A 85 -7.74 7.17 -23.02
C ASP A 85 -7.80 6.37 -21.70
N PRO A 86 -8.64 6.79 -20.74
CA PRO A 86 -8.76 6.10 -19.46
C PRO A 86 -9.32 4.68 -19.57
N ASN A 87 -10.01 4.35 -20.67
CA ASN A 87 -10.63 3.05 -20.88
C ASN A 87 -9.60 1.98 -21.26
N SER A 88 -8.41 2.38 -21.69
CA SER A 88 -7.31 1.46 -22.00
C SER A 88 -6.46 1.10 -20.78
N ALA A 89 -7.01 1.24 -19.56
CA ALA A 89 -6.25 0.99 -18.34
C ALA A 89 -5.78 -0.46 -18.24
N THR A 90 -4.51 -0.62 -17.91
CA THR A 90 -3.90 -1.91 -17.59
C THR A 90 -3.72 -2.00 -16.09
N THR A 91 -4.25 -3.08 -15.49
CA THR A 91 -4.13 -3.34 -14.06
C THR A 91 -3.40 -4.66 -13.83
N THR A 92 -2.37 -4.63 -12.99
CA THR A 92 -1.64 -5.81 -12.52
C THR A 92 -1.90 -5.99 -11.03
N VAL A 93 -2.24 -7.21 -10.63
CA VAL A 93 -2.50 -7.58 -9.24
C VAL A 93 -1.44 -8.57 -8.79
N MET A 94 -0.79 -8.25 -7.67
CA MET A 94 0.22 -9.09 -7.03
C MET A 94 -0.27 -9.55 -5.66
N ARG A 95 0.03 -10.81 -5.30
CA ARG A 95 -0.34 -11.41 -4.01
C ARG A 95 0.78 -12.34 -3.48
N PRO A 96 0.89 -12.49 -2.15
CA PRO A 96 1.82 -13.45 -1.57
C PRO A 96 1.25 -14.88 -1.59
N PRO A 97 2.11 -15.92 -1.53
CA PRO A 97 3.57 -15.86 -1.59
C PRO A 97 4.10 -15.83 -3.04
N LYS A 98 3.21 -15.86 -4.04
CA LYS A 98 3.57 -16.08 -5.45
C LYS A 98 4.39 -14.92 -6.02
N ASP A 99 3.89 -13.70 -5.86
CA ASP A 99 4.44 -12.51 -6.50
C ASP A 99 5.41 -11.75 -5.58
N PHE A 100 5.22 -11.90 -4.26
CA PHE A 100 6.11 -11.42 -3.20
C PHE A 100 5.97 -12.34 -1.98
N GLY A 101 6.99 -12.38 -1.12
CA GLY A 101 7.00 -13.15 0.13
C GLY A 101 6.20 -12.46 1.24
N LYS A 102 6.57 -12.70 2.49
CA LYS A 102 5.97 -11.98 3.63
C LYS A 102 6.51 -10.55 3.71
N ILE A 103 5.62 -9.55 3.66
CA ILE A 103 5.95 -8.13 3.85
C ILE A 103 5.05 -7.58 4.95
N ASP A 104 5.65 -7.21 6.09
CA ASP A 104 4.95 -6.51 7.16
C ASP A 104 4.90 -5.00 6.84
N LEU A 105 3.93 -4.27 7.41
CA LEU A 105 3.78 -2.82 7.20
C LEU A 105 5.07 -2.05 7.50
N ALA A 106 5.84 -2.50 8.51
CA ALA A 106 7.08 -1.87 8.91
C ALA A 106 8.17 -1.93 7.83
N ASP A 107 8.17 -2.97 7.00
CA ASP A 107 9.15 -3.21 5.95
C ASP A 107 8.62 -2.86 4.55
N TYR A 108 7.35 -2.43 4.46
CA TYR A 108 6.72 -2.09 3.20
C TYR A 108 7.28 -0.79 2.62
N ASP A 109 7.70 -0.89 1.36
CA ASP A 109 8.10 0.22 0.50
C ASP A 109 7.32 0.11 -0.83
N PRO A 110 6.50 1.12 -1.21
CA PRO A 110 5.74 1.11 -2.45
C PRO A 110 6.59 1.00 -3.72
N GLU A 111 7.89 1.32 -3.66
CA GLU A 111 8.81 1.23 -4.80
C GLU A 111 9.45 -0.16 -4.95
N GLN A 112 9.37 -1.03 -3.93
CA GLN A 112 10.15 -2.27 -3.86
C GLN A 112 9.31 -3.55 -3.66
N VAL A 113 8.02 -3.53 -3.97
CA VAL A 113 7.12 -4.68 -3.69
C VAL A 113 7.49 -5.97 -4.44
N LYS A 114 7.99 -5.87 -5.68
CA LYS A 114 8.24 -7.04 -6.54
C LYS A 114 9.46 -7.85 -6.04
N GLY A 115 9.24 -9.12 -5.73
CA GLY A 115 10.31 -10.04 -5.32
C GLY A 115 10.83 -9.82 -3.89
N GLN A 116 10.19 -8.96 -3.10
CA GLN A 116 10.51 -8.71 -1.69
C GLN A 116 9.81 -9.73 -0.78
N GLY A 117 10.40 -10.01 0.39
CA GLY A 117 9.82 -10.83 1.46
C GLY A 117 10.36 -12.27 1.52
N GLU A 118 10.40 -12.84 2.73
CA GLU A 118 10.77 -14.24 2.94
C GLU A 118 9.73 -15.17 2.28
N ARG A 119 10.22 -16.22 1.59
CA ARG A 119 9.39 -17.24 0.93
C ARG A 119 8.94 -18.33 1.89
#